data_AF-A0A958SBX3-F1
#
_entry.id   AF-A0A958SBX3-F1
#
_cell.length_a   1.000
_cell.length_b   1.000
_cell.length_c   1.000
_cell.angle_alpha   90.00
_cell.angle_beta   90.00
_cell.angle_gamma   90.00
#
_symmetry.space_group_name_H-M   'P 1'
#
loop_
_entity.id
_entity.type
_entity.pdbx_description
1 polymer ?
#
loop_
_entity_poly.entity_id
_entity_poly.type
_entity_poly.pdbx_seq_one_letter_code
_entity_poly.pdbx_strand_id
1 'polypeptide(L)'
;MKVEWSGAKIKELRLSLGWSVAELARRLSCSTDLICEWERSDSQPDQEMKVQLNSLQMIVEKNRELVSKRVQAEFLMVQEGLDQVHHDDLDN
;
A
#
# COMPACT_ATOMS: atom_id res chain seq x y z
N MET A 1 1.22 -10.05 13.37
CA MET A 1 1.71 -8.91 14.16
C MET A 1 0.52 -8.11 14.66
N LYS A 2 0.43 -7.79 15.96
CA LYS A 2 -0.50 -6.75 16.42
C LYS A 2 0.12 -5.41 16.03
N VAL A 3 -0.49 -4.73 15.07
CA VAL A 3 -0.12 -3.36 14.74
C VAL A 3 -0.84 -2.45 15.71
N GLU A 4 -0.08 -1.70 16.50
CA GLU A 4 -0.64 -0.59 17.25
C GLU A 4 -0.91 0.57 16.30
N TRP A 5 -2.17 0.97 16.22
CA TRP A 5 -2.63 2.05 15.37
C TRP A 5 -2.51 3.37 16.12
N SER A 6 -1.62 4.24 15.64
CA SER A 6 -1.51 5.64 16.04
C SER A 6 -2.01 6.54 14.92
N GLY A 7 -2.38 7.79 15.23
CA GLY A 7 -2.84 8.74 14.22
C GLY A 7 -1.85 8.96 13.08
N ALA A 8 -0.56 9.04 13.41
CA ALA A 8 0.51 9.13 12.42
C ALA A 8 0.54 7.91 11.48
N LYS A 9 0.32 6.70 12.01
CA LYS A 9 0.34 5.47 11.21
C LYS A 9 -0.89 5.34 10.31
N ILE A 10 -2.05 5.79 10.78
CA ILE A 10 -3.28 5.85 9.97
C ILE A 10 -3.08 6.82 8.81
N LYS A 11 -2.49 7.98 9.07
CA LYS A 11 -2.14 8.97 8.04
C LYS A 11 -1.14 8.40 7.02
N GLU A 12 -0.09 7.74 7.48
CA GLU A 12 0.90 7.10 6.61
C GLU A 12 0.28 6.02 5.71
N LEU A 13 -0.59 5.17 6.26
CA LEU A 13 -1.31 4.16 5.50
C LEU A 13 -2.14 4.80 4.39
N ARG A 14 -2.91 5.84 4.74
CA ARG A 14 -3.75 6.57 3.79
C ARG A 14 -2.93 7.16 2.64
N LEU A 15 -1.82 7.81 2.96
CA LEU A 15 -0.93 8.40 1.98
C LEU A 15 -0.24 7.34 1.11
N SER A 16 0.14 6.19 1.70
CA SER A 16 0.72 5.06 0.96
C SER A 16 -0.25 4.46 -0.06
N LEU A 17 -1.55 4.56 0.18
CA LEU A 17 -2.61 4.16 -0.75
C LEU A 17 -2.97 5.25 -1.77
N GLY A 18 -2.42 6.46 -1.62
CA GLY A 18 -2.78 7.63 -2.43
C GLY A 18 -4.18 8.15 -2.16
N TRP A 19 -4.77 7.86 -0.99
CA TRP A 19 -6.15 8.19 -0.67
C TRP A 19 -6.28 9.54 0.05
N SER A 20 -7.38 10.23 -0.23
CA SER A 20 -7.89 11.34 0.59
C SER A 20 -8.57 10.82 1.86
N VAL A 21 -8.83 11.71 2.82
CA VAL A 21 -9.55 11.39 4.06
C VAL A 21 -10.95 10.84 3.75
N ALA A 22 -11.64 11.40 2.76
CA ALA A 22 -12.96 10.95 2.33
C ALA A 22 -12.94 9.53 1.74
N GLU A 23 -11.89 9.17 1.00
CA GLU A 23 -11.75 7.82 0.45
C GLU A 23 -11.49 6.79 1.53
N LEU A 24 -10.64 7.10 2.51
CA LEU A 24 -10.43 6.21 3.66
C LEU A 24 -11.70 6.07 4.50
N ALA A 25 -12.40 7.17 4.77
CA ALA A 25 -13.66 7.17 5.50
C ALA A 25 -14.72 6.31 4.79
N ARG A 26 -14.86 6.47 3.46
CA ARG A 26 -15.74 5.64 2.62
C ARG A 26 -15.35 4.17 2.68
N ARG A 27 -14.06 3.85 2.66
CA ARG A 27 -13.58 2.47 2.72
C ARG A 27 -13.88 1.80 4.06
N LEU A 28 -13.73 2.55 5.15
CA LEU A 28 -13.99 2.11 6.52
C LEU A 28 -15.45 2.28 6.95
N SER A 29 -16.32 2.78 6.05
CA SER A 29 -17.73 3.08 6.34
C SER A 29 -17.93 3.96 7.58
N CYS A 30 -17.08 4.98 7.73
CA CYS A 30 -17.13 5.95 8.82
C CYS A 30 -17.13 7.39 8.31
N SER A 31 -17.27 8.36 9.21
CA SER A 31 -17.24 9.78 8.88
C SER A 31 -15.82 10.29 8.66
N THR A 32 -15.67 11.33 7.84
CA THR A 32 -14.39 12.02 7.62
C THR A 32 -13.83 12.65 8.89
N ASP A 33 -14.72 13.13 9.76
CA ASP A 33 -14.36 13.73 11.05
C ASP A 33 -13.68 12.70 11.95
N LEU A 34 -14.23 11.48 12.02
CA LEU A 34 -13.65 10.40 12.83
C LEU A 34 -12.23 10.04 12.36
N ILE A 35 -11.99 10.01 11.05
CA ILE A 35 -10.64 9.81 10.50
C ILE A 35 -9.71 10.97 10.89
N CYS A 36 -10.20 12.21 10.85
CA CYS A 36 -9.40 13.37 11.27
C CYS A 36 -9.05 13.31 12.76
N GLU A 37 -9.98 12.91 13.61
CA GLU A 37 -9.76 12.71 15.05
C GLU A 37 -8.72 11.62 15.32
N TRP A 38 -8.80 10.51 14.59
CA TRP A 38 -7.80 9.45 14.68
C TRP A 38 -6.43 9.93 14.25
N GLU A 39 -6.31 10.62 13.10
CA GLU A 39 -5.03 11.16 12.62
C GLU A 39 -4.40 12.18 13.59
N ARG A 40 -5.23 12.94 14.31
CA ARG A 40 -4.80 13.89 15.35
C ARG A 40 -4.49 13.23 16.68
N SER A 41 -4.76 11.93 16.82
CA SER A 41 -4.62 11.16 18.08
C SER A 41 -5.58 11.62 19.19
N ASP A 42 -6.68 12.28 18.83
CA ASP A 42 -7.75 12.68 19.76
C ASP A 42 -8.65 11.49 20.13
N SER A 43 -8.70 10.47 19.27
CA SER A 43 -9.51 9.25 19.48
C SER A 43 -8.81 8.02 18.90
N GLN A 44 -9.15 6.83 19.40
CA GLN A 44 -8.63 5.56 18.90
C GLN A 44 -9.69 4.79 18.12
N PRO A 45 -9.30 4.08 17.04
CA PRO A 45 -10.22 3.19 16.34
C PRO A 45 -10.62 2.00 17.22
N ASP A 46 -11.89 1.64 17.16
CA ASP A 46 -12.42 0.43 17.77
C ASP A 46 -11.83 -0.85 17.14
N GLN A 47 -12.09 -1.99 17.78
CA GLN A 47 -11.54 -3.27 17.36
C GLN A 47 -11.92 -3.63 15.91
N GLU A 48 -13.15 -3.35 15.48
CA GLU A 48 -13.60 -3.59 14.10
C GLU A 48 -12.82 -2.75 13.09
N MET A 49 -12.61 -1.46 13.39
CA MET A 49 -11.86 -0.54 12.55
C MET A 49 -10.38 -0.92 12.49
N LYS A 50 -9.81 -1.38 13.61
CA LYS A 50 -8.45 -1.94 13.65
C LYS A 50 -8.30 -3.15 12.74
N VAL A 51 -9.31 -4.02 12.65
CA VAL A 51 -9.30 -5.17 11.72
C VAL A 51 -9.29 -4.69 10.27
N GLN A 52 -10.14 -3.73 9.92
CA GLN A 52 -10.17 -3.16 8.57
C GLN A 52 -8.86 -2.47 8.18
N LEU A 53 -8.28 -1.69 9.10
CA LEU A 53 -6.97 -1.04 8.90
C LEU A 53 -5.85 -2.07 8.71
N ASN A 54 -5.85 -3.18 9.47
CA ASN A 54 -4.90 -4.27 9.27
C ASN A 54 -5.03 -4.91 7.88
N SER A 55 -6.26 -5.10 7.40
CA SER A 55 -6.49 -5.61 6.04
C SER A 55 -5.94 -4.67 4.97
N LEU A 56 -6.12 -3.35 5.13
CA LEU A 56 -5.57 -2.35 4.23
C LEU A 56 -4.03 -2.33 4.27
N GLN A 57 -3.43 -2.43 5.45
CA GLN A 57 -1.97 -2.51 5.59
C GLN A 57 -1.40 -3.73 4.87
N MET A 58 -2.04 -4.89 5.01
CA MET A 58 -1.62 -6.11 4.32
C MET A 58 -1.66 -5.95 2.79
N ILE A 59 -2.65 -5.23 2.25
CA ILE A 59 -2.71 -4.93 0.82
C ILE A 59 -1.52 -4.06 0.41
N VAL A 60 -1.20 -3.01 1.18
CA VAL A 60 -0.05 -2.13 0.90
C VAL A 60 1.27 -2.92 0.94
N GLU A 61 1.47 -3.76 1.95
CA GLU A 61 2.68 -4.59 2.08
C GLU A 61 2.81 -5.56 0.91
N LYS A 62 1.73 -6.25 0.53
CA LYS A 62 1.72 -7.14 -0.63
C LYS A 62 2.04 -6.39 -1.93
N ASN A 63 1.48 -5.20 -2.11
CA ASN A 63 1.78 -4.37 -3.29
C ASN A 63 3.25 -3.93 -3.32
N ARG A 64 3.83 -3.55 -2.17
CA ARG A 64 5.26 -3.20 -2.06
C ARG A 64 6.15 -4.39 -2.42
N GLU A 65 5.83 -5.59 -1.95
CA GLU A 65 6.56 -6.81 -2.30
C GLU A 65 6.51 -7.10 -3.79
N LEU A 66 5.35 -6.96 -4.43
CA LEU A 66 5.18 -7.19 -5.87
C LEU A 66 6.01 -6.20 -6.70
N VAL A 67 6.00 -4.91 -6.34
CA VAL A 67 6.82 -3.89 -7.00
C VAL A 67 8.30 -4.22 -6.86
N SER A 68 8.76 -4.59 -5.65
CA SER A 68 10.15 -4.98 -5.40
C SER A 68 10.59 -6.21 -6.21
N LYS A 69 9.77 -7.27 -6.21
CA LYS A 69 10.06 -8.51 -6.96
C LYS A 69 10.10 -8.29 -8.47
N ARG A 70 9.27 -7.40 -9.00
CA ARG A 70 9.26 -7.07 -10.42
C ARG A 70 10.57 -6.40 -10.86
N VAL A 71 11.08 -5.46 -10.08
CA VAL A 71 12.38 -4.81 -10.37
C VAL A 71 13.52 -5.84 -10.38
N GLN A 72 13.49 -6.81 -9.47
CA GLN A 72 14.49 -7.89 -9.44
C GLN A 72 14.38 -8.82 -10.65
N ALA A 73 13.17 -9.16 -11.08
CA ALA A 73 12.95 -9.97 -12.27
C ALA A 73 13.41 -9.24 -13.54
N GLU A 74 13.08 -7.95 -13.68
CA GLU A 74 13.53 -7.12 -14.81
C GLU A 74 15.07 -7.03 -14.85
N PHE A 75 15.72 -6.81 -13.71
CA PHE A 75 17.19 -6.80 -13.63
C PHE A 75 17.81 -8.14 -14.02
N LEU A 76 17.25 -9.26 -13.54
CA LEU A 76 17.75 -10.59 -13.87
C LEU A 76 17.54 -10.94 -15.35
N MET A 77 16.40 -10.56 -15.93
CA MET A 77 16.13 -10.76 -17.37
C MET A 77 17.16 -10.05 -18.25
N VAL A 78 17.52 -8.80 -17.90
CA VAL A 78 18.58 -8.05 -18.60
C VAL A 78 19.96 -8.71 -18.38
N GLN A 79 20.26 -9.17 -17.17
CA GLN A 79 21.55 -9.80 -16.88
C GLN A 79 21.74 -11.13 -17.62
N GLU A 80 20.69 -11.92 -17.74
CA GLU A 80 20.70 -13.23 -18.42
C GLU A 80 20.44 -13.12 -19.93
N GLY A 81 20.34 -11.91 -20.49
CA GLY A 81 20.10 -11.66 -21.93
C GLY A 81 18.77 -12.20 -22.44
N LEU A 82 17.78 -12.28 -21.55
CA LEU A 82 16.41 -12.75 -21.82
C LEU A 82 15.43 -11.57 -21.99
N ASP A 83 15.95 -10.36 -22.22
CA ASP A 83 15.14 -9.18 -22.50
C ASP A 83 14.58 -9.20 -23.94
N GLN A 84 13.86 -8.14 -24.30
CA GLN A 84 13.08 -8.11 -25.52
C GLN A 84 13.98 -8.21 -26.76
N VAL A 85 13.85 -9.31 -27.51
CA VAL A 85 14.52 -9.46 -28.81
C VAL A 85 14.03 -8.34 -29.75
N HIS A 86 14.93 -7.47 -30.16
CA HIS A 86 14.64 -6.44 -31.15
C HIS A 86 14.70 -7.06 -32.55
N HIS A 87 13.98 -6.47 -33.51
CA HIS A 87 13.95 -6.98 -34.88
C HIS A 87 15.37 -7.02 -35.51
N ASP A 88 16.27 -6.15 -35.06
CA ASP A 88 17.68 -6.11 -35.46
C ASP A 88 18.50 -7.33 -34.94
N ASP A 89 18.01 -8.05 -33.93
CA ASP A 89 18.65 -9.25 -33.38
C ASP A 89 18.32 -10.53 -34.19
N LEU A 90 17.43 -10.42 -35.19
CA LEU A 90 16.94 -11.55 -36.00
C LEU A 90 17.67 -11.72 -37.35
N ASP A 91 18.65 -10.88 -37.67
CA ASP A 91 19.47 -11.05 -38.88
C ASP A 91 20.70 -11.95 -38.59
N ASN A 92 20.48 -13.27 -38.59
CA ASN A 92 21.53 -14.28 -38.81
C ASN A 92 20.96 -15.58 -39.39
#